data_AF-A0A9C8MLD4-F1
#
_entry.id   AF-A0A9C8MLD4-F1
#
_cell.length_a   1.000
_cell.length_b   1.000
_cell.length_c   1.000
_cell.angle_alpha   90.00
_cell.angle_beta   90.00
_cell.angle_gamma   90.00
#
_symmetry.space_group_name_H-M   'P 1'
#
loop_
_entity.id
_entity.type
_entity.pdbx_description
1 polymer ?
#
loop_
_entity_poly.entity_id
_entity_poly.type
_entity_poly.pdbx_seq_one_letter_code
_entity_poly.pdbx_strand_id
1 'polypeptide(L)'
;MPVTQSVPEQAQALRLSRRRFVQGLAAGGVLGMTPTWLQAAMSRQTAFNSTPALKGPEIDLIIGSLPVNFTGVTRMATTINGSIPAPTLHLREGDEVTIRVTNNLTVSTSIHWHGIILPYQMDGVPGISYKGIAPGETFTYRFKLQQSGTFWYHSHSAFQEMTGMYGALIIEPRGGERIKADKDYVMQLSDWSDDDPMHVFSKLKMQSDIYNVNQPTFFDFTDDVSAIGLQAALDKRKMWNKMRMSPADLSDVSAATMTYLMNGTTPAGNWTGLFQNGDRVRLRFINGSSNTFYDVRIPGLKLTVVQSDGQDVEPISVDEFRFGPGETYDILVEPKDDAYTVFAQSIERSGYVCGTLAVRQGLSAPVPALDPIEWLTMADMMGDMKGMAGMKGMDNMQGMDGMQGMAGMESMDHSMHGMQHGASNPLAIPSKKVNHARTEYGPSVDMRVDTPRTSLDDPGIGLRKNGRRVLTLADLRSIDGVLNDRRPPTKELEFH
;
A
#
# COMPACT_ATOMS: atom_id res chain seq x y z
N MET A 1 11.95 42.13 -58.60
CA MET A 1 12.39 40.97 -57.79
C MET A 1 13.17 41.49 -56.60
N PRO A 2 12.62 41.43 -55.38
CA PRO A 2 13.40 41.71 -54.19
C PRO A 2 13.32 40.63 -53.11
N VAL A 3 14.51 40.24 -52.65
CA VAL A 3 14.95 40.09 -51.25
C VAL A 3 14.06 39.29 -50.29
N THR A 4 14.43 38.03 -50.06
CA THR A 4 14.04 37.25 -48.87
C THR A 4 15.12 37.40 -47.78
N GLN A 5 14.78 38.10 -46.69
CA GLN A 5 15.49 38.05 -45.41
C GLN A 5 14.69 37.19 -44.42
N SER A 6 15.42 36.30 -43.74
CA SER A 6 14.98 35.43 -42.65
C SER A 6 14.93 36.16 -41.30
N VAL A 7 13.88 35.95 -40.52
CA VAL A 7 13.83 36.10 -39.04
C VAL A 7 12.73 35.15 -38.50
N PRO A 8 12.70 34.77 -37.20
CA PRO A 8 12.86 33.38 -36.78
C PRO A 8 11.60 32.81 -36.12
N GLU A 9 11.61 31.49 -35.96
CA GLU A 9 10.68 30.70 -35.15
C GLU A 9 10.63 31.24 -33.70
N GLN A 10 9.51 31.85 -33.32
CA GLN A 10 9.19 32.12 -31.92
C GLN A 10 7.85 31.51 -31.53
N ALA A 11 7.90 30.92 -30.33
CA ALA A 11 6.80 30.50 -29.47
C ALA A 11 6.10 29.18 -29.85
N GLN A 12 6.80 28.06 -29.66
CA GLN A 12 6.13 26.88 -29.11
C GLN A 12 5.60 27.24 -27.72
N ALA A 13 4.30 27.46 -27.66
CA ALA A 13 3.56 27.63 -26.42
C ALA A 13 3.86 26.46 -25.47
N LEU A 14 4.15 26.84 -24.22
CA LEU A 14 4.26 25.97 -23.05
C LEU A 14 3.07 25.00 -22.96
N ARG A 15 3.26 23.77 -23.47
CA ARG A 15 2.44 22.63 -23.05
C ARG A 15 2.93 22.21 -21.68
N LEU A 16 2.19 22.60 -20.63
CA LEU A 16 2.27 21.98 -19.30
C LEU A 16 2.09 20.47 -19.47
N SER A 17 3.18 19.70 -19.44
CA SER A 17 3.08 18.24 -19.54
C SER A 17 2.50 17.71 -18.24
N ARG A 18 1.30 17.13 -18.29
CA ARG A 18 0.83 16.20 -17.25
C ARG A 18 1.94 15.15 -17.08
N ARG A 19 2.54 15.05 -15.89
CA ARG A 19 3.60 14.05 -15.63
C ARG A 19 3.06 12.67 -16.03
N ARG A 20 3.72 12.02 -17.00
CA ARG A 20 3.53 10.60 -17.28
C ARG A 20 4.12 9.82 -16.11
N PHE A 21 3.57 8.64 -15.81
CA PHE A 21 4.17 7.69 -14.88
C PHE A 21 5.68 7.56 -15.17
N VAL A 22 6.51 7.85 -14.16
CA VAL A 22 7.96 7.80 -14.25
C VAL A 22 8.42 6.47 -13.68
N GLN A 23 8.92 5.58 -14.54
CA GLN A 23 9.49 4.28 -14.15
C GLN A 23 10.83 4.40 -13.38
N GLY A 24 11.31 5.62 -13.16
CA GLY A 24 12.58 5.91 -12.51
C GLY A 24 13.81 5.53 -13.33
N LEU A 25 14.99 5.64 -12.71
CA LEU A 25 16.27 5.26 -13.30
C LEU A 25 16.63 3.81 -12.99
N ALA A 26 17.25 3.12 -13.96
CA ALA A 26 17.72 1.74 -13.81
C ALA A 26 18.84 1.57 -12.76
N ALA A 27 19.60 2.63 -12.47
CA ALA A 27 20.63 2.68 -11.43
C ALA A 27 20.27 3.70 -10.33
N GLY A 28 18.97 3.88 -10.05
CA GLY A 28 18.51 4.81 -9.02
C GLY A 28 18.75 4.26 -7.62
N GLY A 29 19.34 5.08 -6.73
CA GLY A 29 19.70 4.69 -5.38
C GLY A 29 20.48 5.76 -4.63
N VAL A 30 21.03 5.39 -3.47
CA VAL A 30 21.90 6.24 -2.64
C VAL A 30 23.17 6.61 -3.42
N LEU A 31 23.41 7.91 -3.59
CA LEU A 31 24.61 8.45 -4.23
C LEU A 31 25.75 8.45 -3.19
N GLY A 32 26.64 7.45 -3.29
CA GLY A 32 27.74 7.28 -2.35
C GLY A 32 28.78 8.41 -2.42
N MET A 33 28.80 9.27 -1.41
CA MET A 33 29.99 10.04 -1.03
C MET A 33 30.25 9.84 0.47
N THR A 34 30.85 8.70 0.84
CA THR A 34 31.32 8.48 2.22
C THR A 34 32.79 8.93 2.35
N PRO A 35 33.20 9.54 3.48
CA PRO A 35 34.61 9.79 3.79
C PRO A 35 35.45 8.51 3.68
N THR A 36 36.68 8.62 3.17
CA THR A 36 37.59 7.49 2.86
C THR A 36 37.93 6.58 4.04
N TRP A 37 37.73 7.02 5.30
CA TRP A 37 37.97 6.20 6.49
C TRP A 37 36.80 5.27 6.87
N LEU A 38 35.61 5.46 6.29
CA LEU A 38 34.48 4.51 6.37
C LEU A 38 34.54 3.42 5.29
N GLN A 39 35.37 3.59 4.26
CA GLN A 39 35.50 2.63 3.15
C GLN A 39 36.15 1.31 3.57
N ALA A 40 36.93 1.28 4.67
CA ALA A 40 37.56 0.05 5.15
C ALA A 40 36.56 -0.97 5.73
N ALA A 41 35.35 -0.54 6.11
CA ALA A 41 34.28 -1.43 6.55
C ALA A 41 33.23 -1.70 5.45
N MET A 42 33.14 -0.85 4.42
CA MET A 42 32.13 -0.94 3.35
C MET A 42 32.67 -1.49 2.02
N SER A 43 33.95 -1.87 1.95
CA SER A 43 34.53 -2.55 0.78
C SER A 43 34.27 -4.06 0.80
N ARG A 44 32.99 -4.43 0.87
CA ARG A 44 32.49 -5.73 0.40
C ARG A 44 31.24 -5.48 -0.41
N GLN A 45 31.40 -5.50 -1.73
CA GLN A 45 30.34 -5.63 -2.73
C GLN A 45 29.13 -4.72 -2.51
N THR A 46 29.11 -3.55 -3.16
CA THR A 46 27.83 -2.98 -3.63
C THR A 46 27.27 -3.92 -4.70
N ALA A 47 26.75 -5.07 -4.26
CA ALA A 47 25.80 -5.83 -5.04
C ALA A 47 24.56 -4.95 -5.12
N PHE A 48 24.23 -4.50 -6.33
CA PHE A 48 23.06 -3.68 -6.65
C PHE A 48 21.71 -4.33 -6.29
N ASN A 49 21.64 -5.36 -5.43
CA ASN A 49 20.47 -6.21 -5.23
C ASN A 49 20.27 -6.79 -3.81
N SER A 50 21.03 -6.35 -2.79
CA SER A 50 20.83 -6.87 -1.42
C SER A 50 20.83 -5.77 -0.36
N THR A 51 19.69 -5.58 0.30
CA THR A 51 19.57 -4.77 1.53
C THR A 51 20.54 -5.33 2.60
N PRO A 52 21.34 -4.50 3.29
CA PRO A 52 22.21 -4.97 4.36
C PRO A 52 21.41 -5.73 5.43
N ALA A 53 21.99 -6.77 6.03
CA ALA A 53 21.34 -7.53 7.09
C ALA A 53 22.13 -7.41 8.41
N LEU A 54 21.44 -7.15 9.51
CA LEU A 54 22.01 -7.11 10.86
C LEU A 54 21.41 -8.26 11.69
N LYS A 55 22.24 -8.88 12.53
CA LYS A 55 21.89 -10.04 13.35
C LYS A 55 22.39 -9.87 14.77
N GLY A 56 21.72 -10.54 15.70
CA GLY A 56 22.14 -10.66 17.09
C GLY A 56 21.34 -9.76 18.04
N PRO A 57 21.56 -9.93 19.36
CA PRO A 57 20.77 -9.29 20.39
C PRO A 57 21.15 -7.82 20.63
N GLU A 58 22.30 -7.36 20.11
CA GLU A 58 22.74 -5.97 20.23
C GLU A 58 22.97 -5.36 18.85
N ILE A 59 22.26 -4.27 18.56
CA ILE A 59 22.27 -3.63 17.25
C ILE A 59 22.43 -2.11 17.42
N ASP A 60 23.27 -1.52 16.57
CA ASP A 60 23.45 -0.07 16.47
C ASP A 60 22.85 0.41 15.15
N LEU A 61 21.92 1.37 15.25
CA LEU A 61 21.26 2.02 14.11
C LEU A 61 21.57 3.51 14.15
N ILE A 62 22.12 4.03 13.05
CA ILE A 62 22.44 5.44 12.89
C ILE A 62 21.49 6.03 11.87
N ILE A 63 20.64 6.95 12.31
CA ILE A 63 19.73 7.70 11.46
C ILE A 63 20.49 8.89 10.89
N GLY A 64 20.43 9.09 9.57
CA GLY A 64 21.06 10.22 8.90
C GLY A 64 20.41 10.53 7.56
N SER A 65 20.96 11.49 6.83
CA SER A 65 20.46 11.86 5.49
C SER A 65 21.48 11.54 4.42
N LEU A 66 21.02 11.04 3.27
CA LEU A 66 21.87 10.82 2.09
C LEU A 66 21.21 11.30 0.79
N PRO A 67 21.99 11.81 -0.18
CA PRO A 67 21.47 12.06 -1.52
C PRO A 67 21.05 10.75 -2.20
N VAL A 68 19.87 10.75 -2.81
CA VAL A 68 19.35 9.68 -3.66
C VAL A 68 18.90 10.24 -5.00
N ASN A 69 18.84 9.40 -6.03
CA ASN A 69 18.28 9.78 -7.32
C ASN A 69 17.48 8.61 -7.90
N PHE A 70 16.17 8.59 -7.68
CA PHE A 70 15.28 7.57 -8.24
C PHE A 70 14.66 8.00 -9.57
N THR A 71 14.45 9.29 -9.79
CA THR A 71 13.59 9.83 -10.88
C THR A 71 14.36 10.60 -11.95
N GLY A 72 15.68 10.74 -11.82
CA GLY A 72 16.49 11.71 -12.57
C GLY A 72 16.80 12.97 -11.77
N VAL A 73 16.18 13.16 -10.60
CA VAL A 73 16.36 14.33 -9.75
C VAL A 73 16.98 13.93 -8.42
N THR A 74 18.11 14.55 -8.06
CA THR A 74 18.74 14.32 -6.76
C THR A 74 17.92 14.93 -5.63
N ARG A 75 17.67 14.14 -4.59
CA ARG A 75 16.94 14.50 -3.37
C ARG A 75 17.62 13.97 -2.13
N MET A 76 17.35 14.57 -0.98
CA MET A 76 17.82 14.05 0.30
C MET A 76 16.80 13.04 0.83
N ALA A 77 17.27 11.85 1.17
CA ALA A 77 16.49 10.84 1.83
C ALA A 77 16.92 10.67 3.29
N THR A 78 15.99 10.30 4.15
CA THR A 78 16.25 9.87 5.52
C THR A 78 16.57 8.39 5.51
N THR A 79 17.73 8.02 6.04
CA THR A 79 18.30 6.67 5.95
C THR A 79 18.66 6.15 7.33
N ILE A 80 18.70 4.83 7.46
CA ILE A 80 19.28 4.15 8.61
C ILE A 80 20.49 3.37 8.12
N ASN A 81 21.63 3.56 8.79
CA ASN A 81 22.93 3.01 8.39
C ASN A 81 23.26 3.25 6.91
N GLY A 82 22.83 4.40 6.38
CA GLY A 82 23.13 4.84 5.02
C GLY A 82 22.50 4.02 3.89
N SER A 83 21.35 3.37 4.15
CA SER A 83 20.66 2.53 3.17
C SER A 83 19.17 2.84 3.07
N ILE A 84 18.60 2.57 1.89
CA ILE A 84 17.16 2.56 1.61
C ILE A 84 16.86 1.33 0.75
N PRO A 85 16.06 0.37 1.23
CA PRO A 85 15.52 0.29 2.58
C PRO A 85 16.65 0.24 3.62
N ALA A 86 16.33 0.55 4.87
CA ALA A 86 17.21 0.34 6.00
C ALA A 86 17.60 -1.15 6.15
N PRO A 87 18.65 -1.48 6.92
CA PRO A 87 19.10 -2.86 7.05
C PRO A 87 17.98 -3.79 7.54
N THR A 88 17.85 -4.97 6.95
CA THR A 88 16.96 -6.00 7.48
C THR A 88 17.51 -6.50 8.81
N LEU A 89 16.71 -6.41 9.86
CA LEU A 89 17.06 -6.97 11.17
C LEU A 89 16.58 -8.42 11.21
N HIS A 90 17.52 -9.34 11.39
CA HIS A 90 17.23 -10.75 11.57
C HIS A 90 17.45 -11.11 13.04
N LEU A 91 16.35 -11.27 13.76
CA LEU A 91 16.32 -11.54 15.19
C LEU A 91 15.69 -12.91 15.45
N ARG A 92 15.70 -13.35 16.70
CA ARG A 92 15.14 -14.64 17.08
C ARG A 92 14.15 -14.50 18.22
N GLU A 93 13.03 -15.19 18.11
CA GLU A 93 11.99 -15.24 19.12
C GLU A 93 12.57 -15.63 20.49
N GLY A 94 12.14 -14.92 21.53
CA GLY A 94 12.53 -15.15 22.92
C GLY A 94 13.82 -14.45 23.34
N ASP A 95 14.60 -13.89 22.42
CA ASP A 95 15.80 -13.11 22.77
C ASP A 95 15.42 -11.77 23.42
N GLU A 96 16.26 -11.31 24.35
CA GLU A 96 16.26 -9.90 24.77
C GLU A 96 17.13 -9.10 23.81
N VAL A 97 16.53 -8.10 23.19
CA VAL A 97 17.20 -7.26 22.20
C VAL A 97 17.47 -5.88 22.77
N THR A 98 18.66 -5.35 22.47
CA THR A 98 19.11 -4.01 22.80
C THR A 98 19.47 -3.31 21.50
N ILE A 99 18.68 -2.32 21.11
CA ILE A 99 18.88 -1.57 19.88
C ILE A 99 19.17 -0.11 20.23
N ARG A 100 20.38 0.35 19.93
CA ARG A 100 20.82 1.72 20.18
C ARG A 100 20.63 2.52 18.89
N VAL A 101 19.77 3.53 18.97
CA VAL A 101 19.39 4.35 17.82
C VAL A 101 19.95 5.76 18.02
N THR A 102 20.93 6.14 17.20
CA THR A 102 21.58 7.45 17.23
C THR A 102 20.98 8.35 16.16
N ASN A 103 20.55 9.56 16.54
CA ASN A 103 20.00 10.55 15.64
C ASN A 103 21.07 11.53 15.13
N ASN A 104 21.51 11.40 13.87
CA ASN A 104 22.40 12.37 13.22
C ASN A 104 21.64 13.38 12.33
N LEU A 105 20.31 13.46 12.43
CA LEU A 105 19.54 14.50 11.78
C LEU A 105 19.60 15.80 12.58
N THR A 106 19.19 16.90 11.95
CA THR A 106 19.01 18.21 12.61
C THR A 106 17.65 18.36 13.30
N VAL A 107 16.78 17.35 13.20
CA VAL A 107 15.43 17.33 13.76
C VAL A 107 15.23 16.10 14.64
N SER A 108 14.22 16.13 15.51
CA SER A 108 13.85 14.96 16.32
C SER A 108 13.40 13.79 15.44
N THR A 109 13.68 12.57 15.87
CA THR A 109 13.34 11.34 15.14
C THR A 109 12.83 10.25 16.08
N SER A 110 12.40 9.13 15.51
CA SER A 110 11.91 7.96 16.23
C SER A 110 11.99 6.71 15.38
N ILE A 111 12.03 5.54 16.02
CA ILE A 111 11.77 4.25 15.37
C ILE A 111 10.62 3.57 16.11
N HIS A 112 9.58 3.21 15.37
CA HIS A 112 8.51 2.32 15.79
C HIS A 112 8.75 0.90 15.25
N TRP A 113 8.41 -0.10 16.06
CA TRP A 113 8.60 -1.52 15.76
C TRP A 113 7.24 -2.13 15.38
N HIS A 114 6.88 -2.00 14.11
CA HIS A 114 5.54 -2.30 13.62
C HIS A 114 5.15 -3.76 13.89
N GLY A 115 4.02 -3.94 14.58
CA GLY A 115 3.49 -5.26 14.95
C GLY A 115 4.17 -5.91 16.15
N ILE A 116 5.15 -5.27 16.80
CA ILE A 116 5.88 -5.86 17.93
C ILE A 116 5.18 -5.59 19.26
N ILE A 117 4.91 -6.66 20.02
CA ILE A 117 4.43 -6.57 21.41
C ILE A 117 5.61 -6.26 22.33
N LEU A 118 5.62 -5.05 22.90
CA LEU A 118 6.69 -4.54 23.76
C LEU A 118 6.13 -3.61 24.85
N PRO A 119 6.91 -3.28 25.90
CA PRO A 119 6.54 -2.24 26.84
C PRO A 119 6.36 -0.91 26.12
N TYR A 120 5.29 -0.17 26.42
CA TYR A 120 4.92 1.01 25.63
C TYR A 120 6.04 2.05 25.50
N GLN A 121 6.95 2.19 26.48
CA GLN A 121 8.08 3.12 26.40
C GLN A 121 9.09 2.79 25.29
N MET A 122 9.07 1.55 24.79
CA MET A 122 9.92 1.07 23.70
C MET A 122 9.22 1.12 22.35
N ASP A 123 7.98 1.60 22.30
CA ASP A 123 7.14 1.63 21.10
C ASP A 123 7.56 2.71 20.10
N GLY A 124 8.22 3.77 20.59
CA GLY A 124 8.87 4.76 19.73
C GLY A 124 7.92 5.72 19.02
N VAL A 125 6.85 6.13 19.69
CA VAL A 125 5.83 7.06 19.19
C VAL A 125 5.93 8.39 19.97
N PRO A 126 6.55 9.44 19.40
CA PRO A 126 6.69 10.74 20.06
C PRO A 126 5.34 11.34 20.45
N GLY A 127 5.24 11.86 21.67
CA GLY A 127 4.01 12.46 22.22
C GLY A 127 3.02 11.46 22.82
N ILE A 128 3.23 10.15 22.61
CA ILE A 128 2.43 9.07 23.22
C ILE A 128 3.30 8.25 24.16
N SER A 129 4.29 7.54 23.64
CA SER A 129 5.12 6.61 24.42
C SER A 129 6.38 7.23 25.00
N TYR A 130 6.92 8.27 24.34
CA TYR A 130 8.10 9.03 24.80
C TYR A 130 8.22 10.38 24.08
N LYS A 131 9.36 11.08 24.22
CA LYS A 131 9.59 12.43 23.68
C LYS A 131 10.18 12.47 22.25
N GLY A 132 10.58 11.34 21.67
CA GLY A 132 11.45 11.33 20.49
C GLY A 132 12.94 11.31 20.85
N ILE A 133 13.79 11.06 19.87
CA ILE A 133 15.26 11.11 19.97
C ILE A 133 15.73 12.47 19.45
N ALA A 134 16.28 13.32 20.31
CA ALA A 134 16.73 14.64 19.88
C ALA A 134 17.98 14.57 18.99
N PRO A 135 18.28 15.61 18.19
CA PRO A 135 19.51 15.69 17.40
C PRO A 135 20.77 15.41 18.23
N GLY A 136 21.62 14.49 17.75
CA GLY A 136 22.86 14.07 18.41
C GLY A 136 22.68 13.09 19.57
N GLU A 137 21.44 12.77 19.97
CA GLU A 137 21.18 11.84 21.06
C GLU A 137 21.09 10.39 20.58
N THR A 138 21.26 9.46 21.52
CA THR A 138 21.03 8.03 21.32
C THR A 138 19.97 7.54 22.29
N PHE A 139 18.94 6.89 21.76
CA PHE A 139 17.97 6.17 22.57
C PHE A 139 18.23 4.67 22.52
N THR A 140 18.11 4.00 23.65
CA THR A 140 18.31 2.55 23.75
C THR A 140 16.96 1.86 23.91
N TYR A 141 16.52 1.18 22.86
CA TYR A 141 15.37 0.28 22.91
C TYR A 141 15.82 -1.04 23.55
N ARG A 142 15.08 -1.51 24.56
CA ARG A 142 15.34 -2.81 25.20
C ARG A 142 14.03 -3.53 25.46
N PHE A 143 13.82 -4.66 24.82
CA PHE A 143 12.63 -5.46 24.99
C PHE A 143 12.89 -6.93 24.67
N LYS A 144 12.01 -7.80 25.15
CA LYS A 144 12.01 -9.22 24.83
C LYS A 144 11.14 -9.48 23.61
N LEU A 145 11.67 -10.18 22.61
CA LEU A 145 10.89 -10.60 21.45
C LEU A 145 9.98 -11.77 21.82
N GLN A 146 8.68 -11.58 21.72
CA GLN A 146 7.67 -12.60 22.05
C GLN A 146 7.07 -13.27 20.81
N GLN A 147 7.30 -12.68 19.64
CA GLN A 147 6.66 -13.07 18.38
C GLN A 147 7.72 -13.58 17.41
N SER A 148 7.28 -14.27 16.36
CA SER A 148 8.09 -14.66 15.20
C SER A 148 7.33 -14.31 13.92
N GLY A 149 8.03 -14.21 12.80
CA GLY A 149 7.43 -13.90 11.50
C GLY A 149 8.04 -12.68 10.82
N THR A 150 7.28 -12.12 9.88
CA THR A 150 7.67 -10.94 9.10
C THR A 150 7.06 -9.68 9.71
N PHE A 151 7.92 -8.74 10.08
CA PHE A 151 7.58 -7.43 10.61
C PHE A 151 8.46 -6.37 9.95
N TRP A 152 8.34 -5.12 10.39
CA TRP A 152 9.15 -4.02 9.89
C TRP A 152 9.27 -2.93 10.95
N TYR A 153 10.14 -1.95 10.69
CA TYR A 153 10.35 -0.81 11.56
C TYR A 153 10.46 0.45 10.71
N HIS A 154 9.94 1.56 11.21
CA HIS A 154 9.89 2.81 10.46
C HIS A 154 9.84 4.02 11.39
N SER A 155 9.98 5.22 10.83
CA SER A 155 9.76 6.43 11.61
C SER A 155 8.31 6.59 12.03
N HIS A 156 8.09 7.08 13.26
CA HIS A 156 6.81 7.63 13.69
C HIS A 156 6.89 9.16 13.91
N SER A 157 7.88 9.82 13.30
CA SER A 157 8.11 11.26 13.38
C SER A 157 7.78 11.96 12.06
N ALA A 158 6.64 12.66 12.03
CA ALA A 158 6.17 13.41 10.85
C ALA A 158 6.19 12.52 9.58
N PHE A 159 6.78 13.00 8.48
CA PHE A 159 6.86 12.29 7.20
C PHE A 159 8.23 11.63 6.94
N GLN A 160 9.01 11.33 7.98
CA GLN A 160 10.34 10.71 7.81
C GLN A 160 10.29 9.32 7.17
N GLU A 161 9.17 8.59 7.31
CA GLU A 161 8.93 7.32 6.60
C GLU A 161 8.89 7.55 5.08
N MET A 162 8.10 8.54 4.63
CA MET A 162 7.95 8.90 3.21
C MET A 162 9.26 9.39 2.58
N THR A 163 10.22 9.89 3.39
CA THR A 163 11.56 10.26 2.93
C THR A 163 12.57 9.12 2.98
N GLY A 164 12.15 7.88 3.25
CA GLY A 164 12.99 6.67 3.14
C GLY A 164 13.28 5.93 4.44
N MET A 165 12.73 6.36 5.59
CA MET A 165 13.06 5.78 6.89
C MET A 165 12.18 4.59 7.27
N TYR A 166 12.45 3.44 6.65
CA TYR A 166 11.81 2.15 6.90
C TYR A 166 12.78 0.98 6.66
N GLY A 167 12.59 -0.15 7.32
CA GLY A 167 13.36 -1.37 7.14
C GLY A 167 12.62 -2.62 7.60
N ALA A 168 13.03 -3.77 7.09
CA ALA A 168 12.40 -5.05 7.43
C ALA A 168 12.92 -5.62 8.77
N LEU A 169 12.04 -6.28 9.51
CA LEU A 169 12.33 -6.98 10.76
C LEU A 169 11.84 -8.42 10.65
N ILE A 170 12.76 -9.37 10.48
CA ILE A 170 12.44 -10.79 10.37
C ILE A 170 12.81 -11.47 11.68
N ILE A 171 11.84 -12.12 12.31
CA ILE A 171 12.04 -12.81 13.59
C ILE A 171 11.89 -14.31 13.39
N GLU A 172 12.99 -15.04 13.52
CA GLU A 172 13.00 -16.49 13.39
C GLU A 172 12.34 -17.17 14.61
N PRO A 173 11.42 -18.13 14.41
CA PRO A 173 10.81 -18.88 15.51
C PRO A 173 11.84 -19.73 16.23
N ARG A 174 11.79 -19.76 17.58
CA ARG A 174 12.78 -20.50 18.37
C ARG A 174 12.66 -22.01 18.16
N GLY A 175 11.44 -22.50 17.97
CA GLY A 175 11.11 -23.90 17.69
C GLY A 175 11.43 -24.36 16.26
N GLY A 176 11.92 -23.45 15.40
CA GLY A 176 12.22 -23.72 13.99
C GLY A 176 11.07 -23.36 13.05
N GLU A 177 11.42 -23.08 11.80
CA GLU A 177 10.50 -22.68 10.73
C GLU A 177 9.53 -23.82 10.35
N ARG A 178 8.22 -23.56 10.49
CA ARG A 178 7.14 -24.42 9.98
C ARG A 178 7.09 -24.35 8.44
N ILE A 179 7.29 -23.17 7.89
CA ILE A 179 7.29 -22.90 6.46
C ILE A 179 8.68 -23.23 5.91
N LYS A 180 8.76 -24.22 5.02
CA LYS A 180 10.02 -24.58 4.35
C LYS A 180 10.13 -23.87 3.00
N ALA A 181 11.29 -23.28 2.75
CA ALA A 181 11.66 -22.66 1.49
C ALA A 181 13.17 -22.79 1.27
N ASP A 182 13.58 -22.92 0.00
CA ASP A 182 14.98 -23.01 -0.43
C ASP A 182 15.59 -21.62 -0.65
N LYS A 183 14.74 -20.65 -0.99
CA LYS A 183 15.07 -19.23 -1.10
C LYS A 183 14.09 -18.41 -0.28
N ASP A 184 14.60 -17.36 0.34
CA ASP A 184 13.81 -16.45 1.17
C ASP A 184 14.22 -15.01 0.85
N TYR A 185 13.27 -14.24 0.34
CA TYR A 185 13.47 -12.86 -0.07
C TYR A 185 12.49 -11.93 0.61
N VAL A 186 13.00 -10.86 1.21
CA VAL A 186 12.19 -9.71 1.61
C VAL A 186 11.79 -8.92 0.37
N MET A 187 10.51 -8.56 0.31
CA MET A 187 9.89 -7.75 -0.74
C MET A 187 9.32 -6.49 -0.08
N GLN A 188 10.19 -5.54 0.27
CA GLN A 188 9.81 -4.27 0.88
C GLN A 188 9.31 -3.32 -0.22
N LEU A 189 8.01 -3.08 -0.26
CA LEU A 189 7.40 -2.09 -1.14
C LEU A 189 7.32 -0.73 -0.42
N SER A 190 7.57 0.35 -1.16
CA SER A 190 7.43 1.72 -0.67
C SER A 190 7.02 2.67 -1.79
N ASP A 191 6.70 3.90 -1.46
CA ASP A 191 6.54 5.00 -2.42
C ASP A 191 7.55 6.12 -2.14
N TRP A 192 7.93 6.84 -3.20
CA TRP A 192 8.89 7.94 -3.17
C TRP A 192 8.33 9.14 -3.91
N SER A 193 8.44 10.33 -3.33
CA SER A 193 8.16 11.59 -4.03
C SER A 193 9.40 12.48 -4.03
N ASP A 194 9.62 13.18 -5.14
CA ASP A 194 10.62 14.25 -5.19
C ASP A 194 10.11 15.56 -4.57
N ASP A 195 8.83 15.64 -4.23
CA ASP A 195 8.26 16.81 -3.56
C ASP A 195 8.45 16.66 -2.04
N ASP A 196 8.55 17.80 -1.35
CA ASP A 196 8.52 17.83 0.12
C ASP A 196 7.17 17.24 0.61
N PRO A 197 7.17 16.18 1.44
CA PRO A 197 5.94 15.59 1.97
C PRO A 197 5.01 16.61 2.65
N MET A 198 5.55 17.61 3.36
CA MET A 198 4.73 18.65 3.98
C MET A 198 4.02 19.52 2.94
N HIS A 199 4.64 19.74 1.78
CA HIS A 199 4.02 20.46 0.68
C HIS A 199 2.96 19.61 -0.02
N VAL A 200 3.21 18.31 -0.21
CA VAL A 200 2.20 17.36 -0.71
C VAL A 200 0.98 17.37 0.21
N PHE A 201 1.18 17.23 1.51
CA PHE A 201 0.12 17.28 2.51
C PHE A 201 -0.62 18.62 2.51
N SER A 202 0.11 19.75 2.44
CA SER A 202 -0.51 21.08 2.40
C SER A 202 -1.40 21.27 1.17
N LYS A 203 -1.00 20.75 0.01
CA LYS A 203 -1.83 20.77 -1.21
C LYS A 203 -3.09 19.93 -1.04
N LEU A 204 -2.98 18.72 -0.49
CA LEU A 204 -4.14 17.86 -0.20
C LEU A 204 -5.14 18.54 0.74
N LYS A 205 -4.65 19.28 1.74
CA LYS A 205 -5.51 20.08 2.63
C LYS A 205 -6.23 21.23 1.92
N MET A 206 -5.71 21.74 0.80
CA MET A 206 -6.34 22.80 0.01
C MET A 206 -7.28 22.23 -1.07
N GLN A 207 -6.92 21.10 -1.65
CA GLN A 207 -7.65 20.42 -2.72
C GLN A 207 -7.34 18.92 -2.66
N SER A 208 -8.32 18.12 -2.25
CA SER A 208 -8.16 16.67 -2.04
C SER A 208 -7.89 15.90 -3.33
N ASP A 209 -8.46 16.32 -4.45
CA ASP A 209 -8.36 15.62 -5.74
C ASP A 209 -7.17 16.05 -6.61
N ILE A 210 -6.24 16.87 -6.08
CA ILE A 210 -5.19 17.53 -6.88
C ILE A 210 -4.24 16.55 -7.59
N TYR A 211 -4.02 15.37 -7.02
CA TYR A 211 -3.19 14.32 -7.62
C TYR A 211 -4.03 13.23 -8.30
N ASN A 212 -5.36 13.37 -8.34
CA ASN A 212 -6.22 12.44 -9.05
C ASN A 212 -6.25 12.77 -10.54
N VAL A 213 -5.55 11.96 -11.33
CA VAL A 213 -5.47 12.09 -12.80
C VAL A 213 -6.58 11.36 -13.54
N ASN A 214 -7.35 10.51 -12.86
CA ASN A 214 -8.39 9.65 -13.42
C ASN A 214 -9.75 10.37 -13.46
N GLN A 215 -9.75 11.55 -14.06
CA GLN A 215 -10.93 12.40 -14.12
C GLN A 215 -11.88 11.95 -15.23
N PRO A 216 -13.21 11.96 -14.98
CA PRO A 216 -14.18 11.61 -16.02
C PRO A 216 -14.05 12.46 -17.27
N THR A 217 -14.05 11.82 -18.43
CA THR A 217 -13.89 12.45 -19.74
C THR A 217 -15.22 12.51 -20.50
N PHE A 218 -15.21 13.21 -21.64
CA PHE A 218 -16.32 13.22 -22.60
C PHE A 218 -16.59 11.83 -23.17
N PHE A 219 -15.55 11.03 -23.43
CA PHE A 219 -15.70 9.68 -23.98
C PHE A 219 -16.32 8.72 -22.95
N ASP A 220 -15.94 8.83 -21.67
CA ASP A 220 -16.60 8.05 -20.61
C ASP A 220 -18.10 8.37 -20.51
N PHE A 221 -18.49 9.60 -20.81
CA PHE A 221 -19.91 9.97 -20.85
C PHE A 221 -20.63 9.36 -22.06
N THR A 222 -19.99 9.32 -23.24
CA THR A 222 -20.59 8.66 -24.41
C THR A 222 -20.76 7.17 -24.19
N ASP A 223 -19.81 6.54 -23.49
CA ASP A 223 -19.88 5.13 -23.12
C ASP A 223 -21.02 4.89 -22.12
N ASP A 224 -21.15 5.73 -21.09
CA ASP A 224 -22.30 5.71 -20.16
C ASP A 224 -23.63 5.83 -20.92
N VAL A 225 -23.77 6.78 -21.85
CA VAL A 225 -25.01 6.96 -22.64
C VAL A 225 -25.32 5.71 -23.46
N SER A 226 -24.30 5.06 -24.03
CA SER A 226 -24.49 3.84 -24.81
C SER A 226 -24.90 2.63 -23.95
N ALA A 227 -24.41 2.56 -22.71
CA ALA A 227 -24.61 1.42 -21.82
C ALA A 227 -25.90 1.52 -20.99
N ILE A 228 -26.21 2.71 -20.46
CA ILE A 228 -27.33 2.92 -19.52
C ILE A 228 -28.39 3.91 -20.03
N GLY A 229 -28.15 4.56 -21.18
CA GLY A 229 -29.06 5.56 -21.75
C GLY A 229 -28.80 6.99 -21.27
N LEU A 230 -29.28 7.98 -22.02
CA LEU A 230 -28.96 9.39 -21.80
C LEU A 230 -29.42 9.93 -20.44
N GLN A 231 -30.67 9.66 -20.07
CA GLN A 231 -31.25 10.16 -18.82
C GLN A 231 -30.47 9.61 -17.61
N ALA A 232 -30.24 8.30 -17.61
CA ALA A 232 -29.47 7.58 -16.61
C ALA A 232 -28.03 8.11 -16.48
N ALA A 233 -27.34 8.33 -17.60
CA ALA A 233 -25.99 8.89 -17.62
C ALA A 233 -25.95 10.32 -17.03
N LEU A 234 -26.94 11.17 -17.36
CA LEU A 234 -27.04 12.52 -16.80
C LEU A 234 -27.28 12.49 -15.29
N ASP A 235 -28.16 11.61 -14.80
CA ASP A 235 -28.45 11.48 -13.38
C ASP A 235 -27.23 10.95 -12.61
N LYS A 236 -26.49 9.98 -13.18
CA LYS A 236 -25.21 9.50 -12.64
C LYS A 236 -24.21 10.65 -12.48
N ARG A 237 -24.04 11.50 -13.50
CA ARG A 237 -23.13 12.66 -13.44
C ARG A 237 -23.58 13.70 -12.42
N LYS A 238 -24.88 13.97 -12.36
CA LYS A 238 -25.46 14.91 -11.38
C LYS A 238 -25.23 14.44 -9.94
N MET A 239 -25.37 13.14 -9.69
CA MET A 239 -25.11 12.53 -8.38
C MET A 239 -23.65 12.73 -7.95
N TRP A 240 -22.67 12.34 -8.78
CA TRP A 240 -21.24 12.55 -8.46
C TRP A 240 -20.88 14.02 -8.24
N ASN A 241 -21.40 14.92 -9.07
CA ASN A 241 -21.18 16.36 -8.89
C ASN A 241 -21.75 16.89 -7.56
N LYS A 242 -22.88 16.35 -7.08
CA LYS A 242 -23.46 16.71 -5.77
C LYS A 242 -22.64 16.18 -4.60
N MET A 243 -22.08 14.98 -4.72
CA MET A 243 -21.23 14.38 -3.67
C MET A 243 -19.89 15.12 -3.52
N ARG A 244 -19.49 15.93 -4.51
CA ARG A 244 -18.23 16.70 -4.50
C ARG A 244 -16.99 15.82 -4.30
N MET A 245 -17.05 14.61 -4.87
CA MET A 245 -16.02 13.60 -4.81
C MET A 245 -15.75 13.08 -6.23
N SER A 246 -14.50 12.74 -6.52
CA SER A 246 -14.16 12.07 -7.77
C SER A 246 -14.66 10.61 -7.75
N PRO A 247 -15.27 10.10 -8.84
CA PRO A 247 -15.62 8.67 -8.90
C PRO A 247 -14.39 7.75 -8.90
N ALA A 248 -13.19 8.27 -9.12
CA ALA A 248 -11.94 7.52 -9.07
C ALA A 248 -11.09 7.89 -7.83
N ASP A 249 -11.74 8.26 -6.72
CA ASP A 249 -11.08 8.68 -5.47
C ASP A 249 -10.57 7.48 -4.65
N LEU A 250 -9.58 6.77 -5.21
CA LEU A 250 -9.02 5.53 -4.63
C LEU A 250 -7.69 5.73 -3.90
N SER A 251 -6.96 6.79 -4.23
CA SER A 251 -5.73 7.19 -3.57
C SER A 251 -5.59 8.71 -3.63
N ASP A 252 -5.22 9.32 -2.51
CA ASP A 252 -4.96 10.75 -2.40
C ASP A 252 -3.76 11.17 -3.25
N VAL A 253 -2.79 10.27 -3.43
CA VAL A 253 -1.54 10.57 -4.13
C VAL A 253 -1.22 9.49 -5.16
N SER A 254 -1.15 9.90 -6.41
CA SER A 254 -0.94 8.99 -7.54
C SER A 254 0.50 9.02 -8.07
N ALA A 255 0.76 8.18 -9.08
CA ALA A 255 1.96 8.17 -9.92
C ALA A 255 2.28 9.52 -10.59
N ALA A 256 1.39 10.51 -10.53
CA ALA A 256 1.69 11.87 -10.95
C ALA A 256 2.82 12.51 -10.11
N THR A 257 2.94 12.12 -8.85
CA THR A 257 4.03 12.56 -7.94
C THR A 257 4.82 11.41 -7.32
N MET A 258 4.24 10.21 -7.24
CA MET A 258 4.90 9.03 -6.67
C MET A 258 5.68 8.22 -7.70
N THR A 259 6.83 7.72 -7.25
CA THR A 259 7.58 6.61 -7.86
C THR A 259 7.56 5.45 -6.87
N TYR A 260 7.06 4.30 -7.31
CA TYR A 260 6.94 3.11 -6.45
C TYR A 260 8.25 2.33 -6.45
N LEU A 261 8.67 1.83 -5.28
CA LEU A 261 9.95 1.13 -5.12
C LEU A 261 9.72 -0.28 -4.59
N MET A 262 10.56 -1.22 -5.03
CA MET A 262 10.63 -2.60 -4.54
C MET A 262 12.06 -2.83 -4.09
N ASN A 263 12.27 -3.08 -2.81
CA ASN A 263 13.59 -3.17 -2.19
C ASN A 263 14.48 -1.95 -2.55
N GLY A 264 13.90 -0.75 -2.51
CA GLY A 264 14.59 0.50 -2.85
C GLY A 264 14.94 0.66 -4.33
N THR A 265 14.43 -0.23 -5.19
CA THR A 265 14.70 -0.23 -6.64
C THR A 265 13.46 0.25 -7.40
N THR A 266 13.68 1.09 -8.40
CA THR A 266 12.61 1.62 -9.27
C THR A 266 12.09 0.55 -10.24
N PRO A 267 10.94 0.76 -10.90
CA PRO A 267 10.45 -0.15 -11.94
C PRO A 267 11.49 -0.39 -13.07
N ALA A 268 12.23 0.64 -13.46
CA ALA A 268 13.30 0.53 -14.47
C ALA A 268 14.54 -0.20 -13.95
N GLY A 269 14.79 -0.16 -12.63
CA GLY A 269 15.89 -0.89 -11.99
C GLY A 269 15.61 -2.39 -11.88
N ASN A 270 14.34 -2.78 -11.78
CA ASN A 270 13.87 -4.18 -11.84
C ASN A 270 14.67 -5.12 -10.92
N TRP A 271 14.42 -5.02 -9.61
CA TRP A 271 15.07 -5.88 -8.60
C TRP A 271 15.01 -7.35 -9.02
N THR A 272 16.12 -8.09 -8.86
CA THR A 272 16.19 -9.49 -9.31
C THR A 272 16.47 -10.47 -8.16
N GLY A 273 15.52 -11.36 -7.89
CA GLY A 273 15.68 -12.52 -7.01
C GLY A 273 16.06 -13.77 -7.79
N LEU A 274 17.07 -14.51 -7.31
CA LEU A 274 17.58 -15.69 -8.03
C LEU A 274 16.98 -16.99 -7.49
N PHE A 275 16.63 -17.91 -8.39
CA PHE A 275 16.21 -19.27 -8.00
C PHE A 275 16.88 -20.33 -8.87
N GLN A 276 16.80 -21.58 -8.43
CA GLN A 276 17.12 -22.77 -9.22
C GLN A 276 15.83 -23.51 -9.54
N ASN A 277 15.80 -24.20 -10.68
CA ASN A 277 14.62 -24.98 -11.06
C ASN A 277 14.30 -26.03 -9.99
N GLY A 278 13.08 -25.98 -9.46
CA GLY A 278 12.64 -26.83 -8.36
C GLY A 278 12.74 -26.18 -6.98
N ASP A 279 13.33 -24.99 -6.85
CA ASP A 279 13.32 -24.23 -5.61
C ASP A 279 11.89 -23.85 -5.22
N ARG A 280 11.59 -23.99 -3.93
CA ARG A 280 10.48 -23.30 -3.30
C ARG A 280 10.96 -21.94 -2.79
N VAL A 281 10.40 -20.87 -3.34
CA VAL A 281 10.81 -19.49 -3.03
C VAL A 281 9.77 -18.85 -2.11
N ARG A 282 10.19 -18.40 -0.92
CA ARG A 282 9.41 -17.55 -0.03
C ARG A 282 9.67 -16.08 -0.35
N LEU A 283 8.60 -15.33 -0.55
CA LEU A 283 8.62 -13.88 -0.72
C LEU A 283 7.88 -13.25 0.47
N ARG A 284 8.58 -12.43 1.25
CA ARG A 284 8.06 -11.75 2.44
C ARG A 284 7.69 -10.32 2.09
N PHE A 285 6.44 -10.11 1.69
CA PHE A 285 5.93 -8.80 1.30
C PHE A 285 5.68 -7.93 2.52
N ILE A 286 6.20 -6.71 2.47
CA ILE A 286 5.99 -5.67 3.47
C ILE A 286 5.58 -4.41 2.72
N ASN A 287 4.42 -3.85 3.03
CA ASN A 287 4.00 -2.56 2.49
C ASN A 287 4.43 -1.44 3.45
N GLY A 288 5.64 -0.91 3.27
CA GLY A 288 6.14 0.27 3.97
C GLY A 288 5.95 1.55 3.16
N SER A 289 4.86 1.64 2.41
CA SER A 289 4.49 2.85 1.67
C SER A 289 3.66 3.80 2.55
N SER A 290 3.69 5.09 2.21
CA SER A 290 2.99 6.12 2.99
C SER A 290 1.47 6.14 2.77
N ASN A 291 1.00 5.73 1.58
CA ASN A 291 -0.42 5.77 1.22
C ASN A 291 -0.86 4.66 0.25
N THR A 292 0.08 3.94 -0.37
CA THR A 292 -0.22 3.13 -1.55
C THR A 292 -0.72 1.73 -1.18
N PHE A 293 -1.94 1.39 -1.59
CA PHE A 293 -2.39 0.00 -1.65
C PHE A 293 -1.86 -0.64 -2.93
N TYR A 294 -1.27 -1.83 -2.79
CA TYR A 294 -0.72 -2.58 -3.92
C TYR A 294 -1.55 -3.83 -4.22
N ASP A 295 -1.78 -4.07 -5.51
CA ASP A 295 -2.26 -5.35 -6.03
C ASP A 295 -1.09 -6.13 -6.61
N VAL A 296 -0.76 -7.24 -5.97
CA VAL A 296 0.43 -8.05 -6.27
C VAL A 296 0.06 -9.29 -7.04
N ARG A 297 0.75 -9.54 -8.15
CA ARG A 297 0.63 -10.75 -8.97
C ARG A 297 1.97 -11.16 -9.58
N ILE A 298 2.09 -12.46 -9.89
CA ILE A 298 3.24 -13.03 -10.60
C ILE A 298 2.69 -13.87 -11.77
N PRO A 299 2.52 -13.30 -12.97
CA PRO A 299 1.95 -14.04 -14.11
C PRO A 299 2.67 -15.34 -14.36
N GLY A 300 1.90 -16.44 -14.45
CA GLY A 300 2.45 -17.79 -14.61
C GLY A 300 2.68 -18.55 -13.30
N LEU A 301 2.55 -17.91 -12.13
CA LEU A 301 2.69 -18.55 -10.82
C LEU A 301 1.47 -18.32 -9.93
N LYS A 302 1.11 -19.35 -9.17
CA LYS A 302 0.17 -19.22 -8.06
C LYS A 302 0.90 -18.73 -6.82
N LEU A 303 0.30 -17.79 -6.11
CA LEU A 303 0.80 -17.24 -4.86
C LEU A 303 0.17 -18.05 -3.73
N THR A 304 0.97 -18.86 -3.02
CA THR A 304 0.46 -19.60 -1.86
C THR A 304 0.74 -18.79 -0.62
N VAL A 305 -0.27 -18.08 -0.12
CA VAL A 305 -0.19 -17.27 1.11
C VAL A 305 -0.08 -18.20 2.30
N VAL A 306 0.92 -17.97 3.15
CA VAL A 306 1.24 -18.82 4.31
C VAL A 306 1.37 -18.05 5.62
N GLN A 307 1.51 -16.73 5.56
CA GLN A 307 1.55 -15.87 6.75
C GLN A 307 0.88 -14.52 6.43
N SER A 308 0.20 -13.94 7.41
CA SER A 308 -0.35 -12.57 7.40
C SER A 308 0.03 -11.91 8.72
N ASP A 309 0.70 -10.75 8.69
CA ASP A 309 1.06 -9.96 9.88
C ASP A 309 1.78 -10.75 10.99
N GLY A 310 2.77 -11.55 10.57
CA GLY A 310 3.54 -12.42 11.44
C GLY A 310 2.78 -13.63 11.99
N GLN A 311 1.51 -13.84 11.59
CA GLN A 311 0.72 -15.01 11.97
C GLN A 311 0.70 -16.03 10.83
N ASP A 312 1.12 -17.27 11.10
CA ASP A 312 0.98 -18.35 10.15
C ASP A 312 -0.51 -18.66 9.88
N VAL A 313 -0.87 -18.84 8.61
CA VAL A 313 -2.24 -19.16 8.17
C VAL A 313 -2.30 -20.52 7.46
N GLU A 314 -3.50 -21.11 7.40
CA GLU A 314 -3.72 -22.27 6.52
C GLU A 314 -3.35 -21.88 5.07
N PRO A 315 -2.44 -22.62 4.41
CA PRO A 315 -1.95 -22.23 3.09
C PRO A 315 -3.07 -22.09 2.06
N ILE A 316 -3.14 -20.93 1.41
CA ILE A 316 -4.17 -20.63 0.41
C ILE A 316 -3.52 -20.15 -0.90
N SER A 317 -3.80 -20.84 -1.99
CA SER A 317 -3.29 -20.46 -3.32
C SER A 317 -4.25 -19.52 -4.03
N VAL A 318 -3.71 -18.37 -4.47
CA VAL A 318 -4.41 -17.30 -5.19
C VAL A 318 -3.58 -16.86 -6.40
N ASP A 319 -4.17 -16.04 -7.26
CA ASP A 319 -3.49 -15.39 -8.40
C ASP A 319 -3.01 -13.98 -8.05
N GLU A 320 -3.70 -13.31 -7.14
CA GLU A 320 -3.47 -11.92 -6.78
C GLU A 320 -3.92 -11.67 -5.34
N PHE A 321 -3.26 -10.74 -4.66
CA PHE A 321 -3.71 -10.21 -3.37
C PHE A 321 -3.53 -8.70 -3.33
N ARG A 322 -4.40 -8.03 -2.57
CA ARG A 322 -4.29 -6.61 -2.23
C ARG A 322 -3.80 -6.47 -0.81
N PHE A 323 -2.92 -5.52 -0.57
CA PHE A 323 -2.49 -5.16 0.78
C PHE A 323 -2.13 -3.67 0.88
N GLY A 324 -2.49 -3.07 2.00
CA GLY A 324 -2.31 -1.66 2.31
C GLY A 324 -1.06 -1.38 3.15
N PRO A 325 -0.74 -0.09 3.36
CA PRO A 325 0.33 0.35 4.24
C PRO A 325 0.26 -0.34 5.62
N GLY A 326 1.38 -0.91 6.05
CA GLY A 326 1.51 -1.62 7.33
C GLY A 326 1.33 -3.14 7.26
N GLU A 327 0.54 -3.63 6.30
CA GLU A 327 0.29 -5.06 6.18
C GLU A 327 1.51 -5.82 5.65
N THR A 328 1.64 -7.07 6.09
CA THR A 328 2.68 -8.00 5.64
C THR A 328 2.07 -9.35 5.24
N TYR A 329 2.59 -9.92 4.16
CA TYR A 329 2.19 -11.23 3.67
C TYR A 329 3.41 -12.03 3.27
N ASP A 330 3.52 -13.27 3.75
CA ASP A 330 4.49 -14.21 3.19
C ASP A 330 3.80 -15.16 2.24
N ILE A 331 4.36 -15.28 1.05
CA ILE A 331 3.89 -16.20 0.02
C ILE A 331 4.97 -17.18 -0.38
N LEU A 332 4.56 -18.36 -0.79
CA LEU A 332 5.39 -19.37 -1.45
C LEU A 332 5.05 -19.43 -2.94
N VAL A 333 6.10 -19.48 -3.76
CA VAL A 333 6.01 -19.75 -5.20
C VAL A 333 7.01 -20.84 -5.60
N GLU A 334 6.65 -21.59 -6.63
CA GLU A 334 7.47 -22.68 -7.18
C GLU A 334 7.71 -22.41 -8.68
N PRO A 335 8.72 -21.58 -9.02
CA PRO A 335 9.03 -21.21 -10.39
C PRO A 335 9.51 -22.40 -11.25
N LYS A 336 9.06 -22.45 -12.51
CA LYS A 336 9.37 -23.54 -13.45
C LYS A 336 10.06 -23.08 -14.74
N ASP A 337 9.74 -21.87 -15.19
CA ASP A 337 10.33 -21.21 -16.34
C ASP A 337 11.54 -20.36 -15.92
N ASP A 338 12.29 -19.84 -16.88
CA ASP A 338 13.57 -19.15 -16.61
C ASP A 338 13.41 -17.80 -15.88
N ALA A 339 12.27 -17.13 -16.03
CA ALA A 339 12.00 -15.84 -15.42
C ALA A 339 10.50 -15.57 -15.21
N TYR A 340 10.19 -14.82 -14.15
CA TYR A 340 8.85 -14.36 -13.80
C TYR A 340 8.88 -12.92 -13.30
N THR A 341 7.92 -12.09 -13.70
CA THR A 341 7.81 -10.71 -13.20
C THR A 341 7.00 -10.69 -11.92
N VAL A 342 7.61 -10.23 -10.83
CA VAL A 342 6.88 -9.83 -9.62
C VAL A 342 6.31 -8.45 -9.87
N PHE A 343 4.99 -8.33 -9.94
CA PHE A 343 4.32 -7.10 -10.33
C PHE A 343 3.40 -6.60 -9.21
N ALA A 344 3.55 -5.33 -8.85
CA ALA A 344 2.72 -4.66 -7.84
C ALA A 344 2.23 -3.32 -8.40
N GLN A 345 0.93 -3.19 -8.68
CA GLN A 345 0.33 -1.95 -9.17
C GLN A 345 -0.45 -1.23 -8.08
N SER A 346 -0.58 0.09 -8.19
CA SER A 346 -1.37 0.87 -7.26
C SER A 346 -2.89 0.66 -7.45
N ILE A 347 -3.66 0.78 -6.37
CA ILE A 347 -5.12 0.60 -6.37
C ILE A 347 -5.83 1.50 -7.38
N GLU A 348 -5.37 2.74 -7.54
CA GLU A 348 -5.92 3.74 -8.45
C GLU A 348 -5.43 3.58 -9.91
N ARG A 349 -4.65 2.54 -10.21
CA ARG A 349 -4.22 2.16 -11.58
C ARG A 349 -3.39 3.22 -12.30
N SER A 350 -2.68 4.06 -11.54
CA SER A 350 -1.88 5.14 -12.12
C SER A 350 -0.41 4.74 -12.36
N GLY A 351 0.09 3.72 -11.66
CA GLY A 351 1.42 3.17 -11.89
C GLY A 351 1.68 1.87 -11.14
N TYR A 352 2.93 1.41 -11.17
CA TYR A 352 3.34 0.13 -10.61
C TYR A 352 4.82 0.11 -10.21
N VAL A 353 5.22 -0.94 -9.49
CA VAL A 353 6.60 -1.40 -9.38
C VAL A 353 6.72 -2.86 -9.78
N CYS A 354 7.88 -3.24 -10.30
CA CYS A 354 8.17 -4.61 -10.67
C CYS A 354 9.58 -5.04 -10.29
N GLY A 355 9.70 -6.34 -10.04
CA GLY A 355 10.97 -7.06 -9.97
C GLY A 355 10.89 -8.33 -10.81
N THR A 356 11.98 -9.10 -10.84
CA THR A 356 12.09 -10.35 -11.57
C THR A 356 12.58 -11.46 -10.65
N LEU A 357 11.90 -12.59 -10.65
CA LEU A 357 12.50 -13.86 -10.24
C LEU A 357 13.13 -14.50 -11.47
N ALA A 358 14.40 -14.90 -11.40
CA ALA A 358 15.07 -15.53 -12.53
C ALA A 358 16.13 -16.56 -12.14
N VAL A 359 16.44 -17.48 -13.05
CA VAL A 359 17.54 -18.46 -12.86
C VAL A 359 18.93 -17.83 -12.91
N ARG A 360 19.06 -16.62 -13.46
CA ARG A 360 20.31 -15.85 -13.52
C ARG A 360 20.03 -14.36 -13.69
N GLN A 361 21.01 -13.54 -13.30
CA GLN A 361 20.95 -12.07 -13.47
C GLN A 361 20.78 -11.67 -14.94
N GLY A 362 20.05 -10.57 -15.16
CA GLY A 362 19.82 -9.96 -16.47
C GLY A 362 18.73 -10.64 -17.32
N LEU A 363 18.09 -11.70 -16.84
CA LEU A 363 16.84 -12.19 -17.42
C LEU A 363 15.67 -11.33 -16.94
N SER A 364 14.64 -11.22 -17.78
CA SER A 364 13.37 -10.59 -17.43
C SER A 364 12.22 -11.28 -18.14
N ALA A 365 11.04 -11.25 -17.52
CA ALA A 365 9.79 -11.64 -18.14
C ALA A 365 9.00 -10.39 -18.56
N PRO A 366 8.01 -10.52 -19.47
CA PRO A 366 7.16 -9.40 -19.87
C PRO A 366 6.45 -8.76 -18.68
N VAL A 367 6.56 -7.43 -18.58
CA VAL A 367 5.85 -6.66 -17.55
C VAL A 367 4.36 -6.59 -17.94
N PRO A 368 3.43 -6.97 -17.03
CA PRO A 368 2.00 -6.83 -17.26
C PRO A 368 1.57 -5.40 -17.59
N ALA A 369 0.52 -5.27 -18.39
CA ALA A 369 -0.21 -4.01 -18.48
C ALA A 369 -0.90 -3.71 -17.13
N LEU A 370 -1.08 -2.42 -16.85
CA LEU A 370 -1.97 -1.97 -15.77
C LEU A 370 -3.40 -2.41 -16.08
N ASP A 371 -4.13 -2.82 -15.04
CA ASP A 371 -5.56 -3.09 -15.19
C ASP A 371 -6.33 -1.78 -15.48
N PRO A 372 -7.52 -1.87 -16.08
CA PRO A 372 -8.38 -0.71 -16.32
C PRO A 372 -8.73 0.04 -15.03
N ILE A 373 -8.93 1.35 -15.15
CA ILE A 373 -9.42 2.21 -14.07
C ILE A 373 -10.87 1.83 -13.78
N GLU A 374 -11.20 1.75 -12.49
CA GLU A 374 -12.53 1.39 -12.01
C GLU A 374 -13.10 2.53 -11.17
N TRP A 375 -14.39 2.82 -11.37
CA TRP A 375 -15.08 3.84 -10.60
C TRP A 375 -15.69 3.24 -9.35
N LEU A 376 -15.63 4.00 -8.26
CA LEU A 376 -16.34 3.71 -7.03
C LEU A 376 -17.83 3.54 -7.33
N THR A 377 -18.41 2.50 -6.75
CA THR A 377 -19.86 2.31 -6.74
C THR A 377 -20.45 2.88 -5.46
N MET A 378 -21.77 3.10 -5.42
CA MET A 378 -22.45 3.46 -4.17
C MET A 378 -22.21 2.41 -3.07
N ALA A 379 -22.06 1.14 -3.44
CA ALA A 379 -21.79 0.07 -2.49
C ALA A 379 -20.38 0.16 -1.88
N ASP A 380 -19.42 0.71 -2.62
CA ASP A 380 -18.06 0.97 -2.11
C ASP A 380 -18.05 2.14 -1.13
N MET A 381 -18.91 3.13 -1.34
CA MET A 381 -18.95 4.34 -0.50
C MET A 381 -19.82 4.18 0.74
N MET A 382 -20.98 3.54 0.62
CA MET A 382 -22.04 3.60 1.63
C MET A 382 -22.62 2.24 2.05
N GLY A 383 -22.07 1.13 1.54
CA GLY A 383 -22.57 -0.23 1.82
C GLY A 383 -23.80 -0.64 1.00
N ASP A 384 -24.48 -1.73 1.40
CA ASP A 384 -25.61 -2.27 0.63
C ASP A 384 -26.88 -1.41 0.78
N MET A 385 -27.31 -0.82 -0.33
CA MET A 385 -28.49 0.06 -0.39
C MET A 385 -29.80 -0.67 -0.72
N LYS A 386 -29.78 -2.01 -0.90
CA LYS A 386 -30.98 -2.79 -1.28
C LYS A 386 -32.17 -2.66 -0.32
N GLY A 387 -31.94 -2.28 0.94
CA GLY A 387 -32.99 -2.08 1.94
C GLY A 387 -33.73 -0.73 1.87
N MET A 388 -33.27 0.23 1.07
CA MET A 388 -33.89 1.57 0.97
C MET A 388 -35.07 1.64 -0.03
N ALA A 389 -35.33 0.58 -0.79
CA ALA A 389 -36.37 0.54 -1.84
C ALA A 389 -37.84 0.51 -1.32
N GLY A 390 -38.07 0.65 -0.02
CA GLY A 390 -39.39 0.45 0.59
C GLY A 390 -39.94 1.58 1.47
N MET A 391 -39.19 2.66 1.73
CA MET A 391 -39.65 3.70 2.67
C MET A 391 -40.24 4.92 1.96
N LYS A 392 -41.55 4.87 1.71
CA LYS A 392 -42.37 6.07 1.50
C LYS A 392 -42.45 6.86 2.81
N GLY A 393 -41.68 7.94 2.93
CA GLY A 393 -41.85 8.93 4.00
C GLY A 393 -40.54 9.39 4.63
N MET A 394 -39.76 10.21 3.91
CA MET A 394 -38.64 10.95 4.47
C MET A 394 -38.68 12.42 4.04
N ASP A 395 -39.82 13.08 4.29
CA ASP A 395 -40.01 14.51 3.99
C ASP A 395 -39.42 15.45 5.07
N ASN A 396 -38.83 14.93 6.15
CA ASN A 396 -38.39 15.74 7.30
C ASN A 396 -36.97 15.40 7.81
N MET A 397 -35.99 15.34 6.91
CA MET A 397 -34.56 15.38 7.27
C MET A 397 -33.93 16.66 6.70
N GLN A 398 -34.00 17.75 7.49
CA GLN A 398 -33.29 18.99 7.18
C GLN A 398 -31.78 18.73 7.24
N GLY A 399 -31.14 18.74 6.06
CA GLY A 399 -29.72 18.43 5.87
C GLY A 399 -29.42 17.44 4.75
N MET A 400 -30.44 16.79 4.17
CA MET A 400 -30.31 15.82 3.07
C MET A 400 -31.07 16.23 1.79
N ASP A 401 -31.09 17.52 1.45
CA ASP A 401 -31.71 18.01 0.19
C ASP A 401 -31.04 17.47 -1.09
N GLY A 402 -29.91 16.76 -0.95
CA GLY A 402 -29.20 16.09 -2.04
C GLY A 402 -29.84 14.79 -2.52
N MET A 403 -30.55 14.05 -1.66
CA MET A 403 -30.99 12.66 -1.91
C MET A 403 -32.41 12.51 -2.48
N GLN A 404 -33.24 13.55 -2.50
CA GLN A 404 -34.59 13.47 -3.09
C GLN A 404 -34.59 13.18 -4.61
N GLY A 405 -33.44 13.32 -5.29
CA GLY A 405 -33.29 12.94 -6.69
C GLY A 405 -33.12 11.44 -6.95
N MET A 406 -32.98 10.61 -5.91
CA MET A 406 -32.77 9.16 -6.04
C MET A 406 -34.04 8.38 -6.36
N ALA A 407 -35.23 8.93 -6.11
CA ALA A 407 -36.51 8.25 -6.40
C ALA A 407 -36.73 8.01 -7.91
N GLY A 408 -36.02 8.72 -8.78
CA GLY A 408 -36.08 8.53 -10.24
C GLY A 408 -35.16 7.44 -10.79
N MET A 409 -34.26 6.89 -9.97
CA MET A 409 -33.31 5.84 -10.37
C MET A 409 -33.77 4.42 -10.03
N GLU A 410 -35.03 4.24 -9.61
CA GLU A 410 -35.64 2.94 -9.26
C GLU A 410 -35.73 1.95 -10.44
N SER A 411 -35.33 2.34 -11.66
CA SER A 411 -35.38 1.47 -12.85
C SER A 411 -34.02 1.15 -13.48
N MET A 412 -32.90 1.50 -12.83
CA MET A 412 -31.62 0.91 -13.23
C MET A 412 -31.56 -0.52 -12.68
N ASP A 413 -32.12 -1.41 -13.49
CA ASP A 413 -31.99 -2.85 -13.32
C ASP A 413 -30.51 -3.26 -13.44
N HIS A 414 -29.80 -3.22 -12.32
CA HIS A 414 -28.50 -3.86 -12.17
C HIS A 414 -28.63 -5.38 -11.92
N SER A 415 -29.83 -5.99 -12.07
CA SER A 415 -30.06 -7.40 -11.78
C SER A 415 -29.73 -8.35 -12.94
N MET A 416 -29.32 -7.85 -14.11
CA MET A 416 -28.96 -8.69 -15.25
C MET A 416 -27.47 -9.11 -15.33
N HIS A 417 -26.72 -9.04 -14.22
CA HIS A 417 -25.37 -9.63 -14.15
C HIS A 417 -25.08 -10.34 -12.82
N GLY A 418 -25.71 -11.50 -12.59
CA GLY A 418 -25.29 -12.38 -11.49
C GLY A 418 -26.22 -13.53 -11.12
N MET A 419 -26.62 -14.37 -12.06
CA MET A 419 -27.10 -15.73 -11.73
C MET A 419 -25.97 -16.73 -11.99
N GLN A 420 -24.96 -16.72 -11.11
CA GLN A 420 -24.08 -17.88 -10.97
C GLN A 420 -24.31 -18.44 -9.57
N HIS A 421 -24.82 -19.66 -9.53
CA HIS A 421 -25.14 -20.43 -8.33
C HIS A 421 -23.85 -20.74 -7.53
N GLY A 422 -23.39 -19.77 -6.75
CA GLY A 422 -22.52 -19.99 -5.60
C GLY A 422 -23.38 -20.17 -4.35
N ALA A 423 -22.99 -21.08 -3.46
CA ALA A 423 -23.68 -21.33 -2.20
C ALA A 423 -24.00 -20.02 -1.46
N SER A 424 -25.21 -19.92 -0.90
CA SER A 424 -25.63 -18.77 -0.10
C SER A 424 -24.58 -18.47 0.98
N ASN A 425 -23.90 -17.33 0.89
CA ASN A 425 -22.96 -16.89 1.92
C ASN A 425 -23.74 -16.27 3.09
N PRO A 426 -23.82 -16.93 4.26
CA PRO A 426 -24.54 -16.39 5.41
C PRO A 426 -23.92 -15.11 5.99
N LEU A 427 -22.68 -14.74 5.60
CA LEU A 427 -22.02 -13.50 6.00
C LEU A 427 -22.43 -12.29 5.14
N ALA A 428 -23.06 -12.49 3.98
CA ALA A 428 -23.46 -11.39 3.09
C ALA A 428 -24.74 -10.63 3.55
N ILE A 429 -25.21 -10.88 4.78
CA ILE A 429 -26.43 -10.28 5.32
C ILE A 429 -26.07 -8.98 6.07
N PRO A 430 -26.71 -7.84 5.76
CA PRO A 430 -26.53 -6.60 6.51
C PRO A 430 -26.76 -6.82 8.01
N SER A 431 -25.82 -6.36 8.85
CA SER A 431 -25.82 -6.71 10.28
C SER A 431 -26.96 -6.03 11.05
N LYS A 432 -27.31 -4.79 10.67
CA LYS A 432 -28.48 -3.97 11.06
C LYS A 432 -28.28 -2.54 10.51
N LYS A 433 -29.33 -1.72 10.46
CA LYS A 433 -29.17 -0.26 10.29
C LYS A 433 -28.56 0.33 11.57
N VAL A 434 -27.49 1.11 11.45
CA VAL A 434 -26.78 1.71 12.59
C VAL A 434 -27.58 2.89 13.15
N ASN A 435 -27.59 3.01 14.49
CA ASN A 435 -28.15 4.17 15.17
C ASN A 435 -27.04 5.19 15.40
N HIS A 436 -26.98 6.24 14.59
CA HIS A 436 -25.98 7.29 14.72
C HIS A 436 -26.31 8.25 15.86
N ALA A 437 -25.33 8.51 16.76
CA ALA A 437 -25.49 9.49 17.82
C ALA A 437 -25.62 10.91 17.23
N ARG A 438 -26.32 11.81 17.93
CA ARG A 438 -26.50 13.21 17.45
C ARG A 438 -25.17 13.95 17.23
N THR A 439 -24.13 13.57 17.95
CA THR A 439 -22.77 14.09 17.80
C THR A 439 -22.13 13.71 16.47
N GLU A 440 -22.65 12.69 15.77
CA GLU A 440 -22.14 12.22 14.48
C GLU A 440 -22.69 13.03 13.29
N TYR A 441 -23.47 14.09 13.53
CA TYR A 441 -24.02 14.97 12.49
C TYR A 441 -23.23 16.29 12.39
N GLY A 442 -22.03 16.34 12.98
CA GLY A 442 -21.18 17.52 13.01
C GLY A 442 -20.13 17.55 11.89
N PRO A 443 -19.50 18.71 11.64
CA PRO A 443 -18.47 18.89 10.62
C PRO A 443 -17.17 18.12 10.89
N SER A 444 -17.04 17.47 12.05
CA SER A 444 -15.92 16.62 12.41
C SER A 444 -16.08 15.17 11.96
N VAL A 445 -17.24 14.80 11.41
CA VAL A 445 -17.50 13.45 10.88
C VAL A 445 -17.41 13.48 9.37
N ASP A 446 -16.46 12.71 8.84
CA ASP A 446 -16.15 12.68 7.41
C ASP A 446 -17.15 11.80 6.63
N MET A 447 -17.44 10.60 7.15
CA MET A 447 -18.32 9.61 6.52
C MET A 447 -19.15 8.87 7.57
N ARG A 448 -20.32 8.37 7.16
CA ARG A 448 -21.19 7.52 7.99
C ARG A 448 -21.77 6.38 7.16
N VAL A 449 -21.77 5.19 7.75
CA VAL A 449 -22.33 4.00 7.13
C VAL A 449 -23.62 3.64 7.85
N ASP A 450 -24.75 3.93 7.21
CA ASP A 450 -26.08 3.62 7.76
C ASP A 450 -26.33 2.10 7.81
N THR A 451 -25.76 1.33 6.88
CA THR A 451 -26.01 -0.10 6.72
C THR A 451 -24.71 -0.86 6.48
N PRO A 452 -23.90 -1.08 7.53
CA PRO A 452 -22.67 -1.84 7.41
C PRO A 452 -23.00 -3.28 7.01
N ARG A 453 -22.13 -3.83 6.16
CA ARG A 453 -22.18 -5.23 5.75
C ARG A 453 -20.86 -5.90 6.09
N THR A 454 -20.91 -7.18 6.39
CA THR A 454 -19.71 -8.00 6.43
C THR A 454 -19.27 -8.25 4.99
N SER A 455 -18.05 -7.80 4.65
CA SER A 455 -17.49 -7.88 3.30
C SER A 455 -16.19 -8.72 3.27
N LEU A 456 -16.08 -9.70 4.17
CA LEU A 456 -14.84 -10.48 4.29
C LEU A 456 -14.51 -11.27 3.02
N ASP A 457 -15.52 -11.60 2.21
CA ASP A 457 -15.43 -12.30 0.93
C ASP A 457 -15.35 -11.37 -0.29
N ASP A 458 -15.35 -10.04 -0.08
CA ASP A 458 -15.22 -9.08 -1.16
C ASP A 458 -13.73 -8.77 -1.42
N PRO A 459 -13.20 -9.06 -2.62
CA PRO A 459 -11.83 -8.72 -2.97
C PRO A 459 -11.61 -7.19 -3.12
N GLY A 460 -12.69 -6.41 -3.17
CA GLY A 460 -12.64 -4.96 -3.27
C GLY A 460 -12.63 -4.43 -4.70
N ILE A 461 -12.70 -3.11 -4.82
CA ILE A 461 -12.79 -2.40 -6.10
C ILE A 461 -11.60 -2.71 -7.02
N GLY A 462 -11.91 -2.91 -8.30
CA GLY A 462 -10.95 -3.27 -9.35
C GLY A 462 -10.39 -4.67 -9.29
N LEU A 463 -10.88 -5.50 -8.37
CA LEU A 463 -10.53 -6.92 -8.25
C LEU A 463 -11.74 -7.83 -8.44
N ARG A 464 -12.96 -7.28 -8.41
CA ARG A 464 -14.19 -8.02 -8.74
C ARG A 464 -14.21 -8.40 -10.22
N LYS A 465 -14.46 -9.68 -10.52
CA LYS A 465 -14.66 -10.19 -11.89
C LYS A 465 -13.47 -9.94 -12.85
N ASN A 466 -12.26 -9.74 -12.33
CA ASN A 466 -11.05 -9.52 -13.14
C ASN A 466 -10.47 -10.82 -13.76
N GLY A 467 -11.15 -11.96 -13.59
CA GLY A 467 -10.74 -13.27 -14.11
C GLY A 467 -9.67 -13.98 -13.28
N ARG A 468 -9.25 -13.41 -12.14
CA ARG A 468 -8.21 -13.95 -11.25
C ARG A 468 -8.82 -14.40 -9.92
N ARG A 469 -8.22 -15.40 -9.27
CA ARG A 469 -8.55 -15.73 -7.87
C ARG A 469 -7.84 -14.73 -6.97
N VAL A 470 -8.59 -13.84 -6.35
CA VAL A 470 -8.04 -12.80 -5.46
C VAL A 470 -8.18 -13.24 -4.00
N LEU A 471 -7.14 -13.02 -3.19
CA LEU A 471 -7.20 -13.25 -1.75
C LEU A 471 -8.25 -12.34 -1.09
N THR A 472 -9.09 -12.93 -0.24
CA THR A 472 -10.05 -12.21 0.60
C THR A 472 -9.83 -12.54 2.07
N LEU A 473 -10.33 -11.70 2.98
CA LEU A 473 -10.23 -11.98 4.42
C LEU A 473 -10.96 -13.28 4.81
N ALA A 474 -12.01 -13.67 4.06
CA ALA A 474 -12.74 -14.92 4.27
C ALA A 474 -11.92 -16.17 3.91
N ASP A 475 -10.86 -16.04 3.11
CA ASP A 475 -9.95 -17.13 2.79
C ASP A 475 -8.95 -17.40 3.93
N LEU A 476 -8.64 -16.39 4.75
CA LEU A 476 -7.61 -16.49 5.79
C LEU A 476 -8.13 -17.24 7.03
N ARG A 477 -7.36 -18.25 7.46
CA ARG A 477 -7.67 -19.07 8.63
C ARG A 477 -6.42 -19.27 9.47
N SER A 478 -6.55 -19.11 10.79
CA SER A 478 -5.48 -19.44 11.73
C SER A 478 -5.25 -20.95 11.75
N ILE A 479 -3.98 -21.38 11.78
CA ILE A 479 -3.64 -22.81 11.79
C ILE A 479 -4.14 -23.49 13.08
N ASP A 480 -4.14 -22.78 14.20
CA ASP A 480 -4.57 -23.31 15.50
C ASP A 480 -6.10 -23.19 15.71
N GLY A 481 -6.85 -22.81 14.66
CA GLY A 481 -8.28 -22.59 14.68
C GLY A 481 -8.70 -21.29 15.39
N VAL A 482 -10.01 -21.10 15.54
CA VAL A 482 -10.57 -19.93 16.22
C VAL A 482 -10.10 -19.94 17.68
N LEU A 483 -9.65 -18.79 18.18
CA LEU A 483 -9.38 -18.58 19.60
C LEU A 483 -10.55 -19.16 20.41
N ASN A 484 -10.28 -20.23 21.17
CA ASN A 484 -11.29 -20.90 21.99
C ASN A 484 -11.55 -20.09 23.26
N ASP A 485 -11.94 -18.82 23.08
CA ASP A 485 -12.35 -17.94 24.14
C ASP A 485 -13.81 -18.25 24.49
N ARG A 486 -13.98 -19.15 25.47
CA ARG A 486 -15.29 -19.54 25.99
C ARG A 486 -15.84 -18.57 27.04
N ARG A 487 -15.16 -17.44 27.30
CA ARG A 487 -15.63 -16.46 28.28
C ARG A 487 -16.93 -15.85 27.75
N PRO A 488 -18.02 -15.83 28.54
CA PRO A 488 -19.22 -15.13 28.14
C PRO A 488 -18.90 -13.62 28.02
N PRO A 489 -19.40 -12.93 26.98
CA PRO A 489 -19.23 -11.50 26.88
C PRO A 489 -19.84 -10.83 28.12
N THR A 490 -19.05 -10.05 28.83
CA THR A 490 -19.49 -9.34 30.06
C THR A 490 -20.02 -7.94 29.77
N LYS A 491 -19.69 -7.40 28.59
CA LYS A 491 -20.09 -6.06 28.15
C LYS A 491 -20.07 -6.00 26.62
N GLU A 492 -21.06 -5.34 26.04
CA GLU A 492 -21.06 -4.91 24.64
C GLU A 492 -20.59 -3.46 24.60
N LEU A 493 -19.61 -3.16 23.75
CA LEU A 493 -19.14 -1.81 23.48
C LEU A 493 -19.44 -1.51 22.01
N GLU A 494 -20.34 -0.57 21.79
CA GLU A 494 -20.58 -0.01 20.47
C GLU A 494 -19.62 1.17 20.30
N PHE A 495 -18.61 1.00 19.45
CA PHE A 495 -17.69 2.08 19.07
C PHE A 495 -18.30 2.79 17.86
N HIS A 496 -18.53 4.10 18.01
CA HIS A 496 -19.05 5.00 16.97
C HIS A 496 -17.94 5.85 16.38
#